data_AF-A0A2V7EU41-F1
#
_entry.id   AF-A0A2V7EU41-F1
#
_cell.length_a   1.000
_cell.length_b   1.000
_cell.length_c   1.000
_cell.angle_alpha   90.00
_cell.angle_beta   90.00
_cell.angle_gamma   90.00
#
_symmetry.space_group_name_H-M   'P 1'
#
loop_
_entity.id
_entity.type
_entity.pdbx_description
1 polymer ?
#
loop_
_entity_poly.entity_id
_entity_poly.type
_entity_poly.pdbx_seq_one_letter_code
_entity_poly.pdbx_strand_id
1 'polypeptide(L)'
;MTTIPLIDIPEERKQQELRRATNRAGAAPLLGRRARLLALVCCAWLLLGFGLLGLAFHLTDSDQAQAAFLAAILVGNGGPAWTLVLAHWSANQT
;
A
#
# COMPACT_ATOMS: atom_id res chain seq x y z
N MET A 1 -17.52 -6.95 47.57
CA MET A 1 -16.95 -5.77 46.89
C MET A 1 -17.80 -5.49 45.67
N THR A 2 -18.66 -4.48 45.74
CA THR A 2 -19.52 -4.05 44.62
C THR A 2 -18.70 -3.17 43.69
N THR A 3 -18.45 -3.63 42.48
CA THR A 3 -17.84 -2.83 41.41
C THR A 3 -18.82 -1.76 41.00
N ILE A 4 -18.69 -0.57 41.58
CA ILE A 4 -19.42 0.62 41.13
C ILE A 4 -18.79 1.02 39.79
N PRO A 5 -19.56 1.04 38.69
CA PRO A 5 -19.03 1.42 37.40
C PRO A 5 -18.60 2.89 37.43
N LEU A 6 -17.39 3.17 36.96
CA LEU A 6 -16.81 4.52 36.94
C LEU A 6 -17.61 5.47 36.03
N ILE A 7 -18.31 4.92 35.04
CA ILE A 7 -19.19 5.62 34.09
C ILE A 7 -20.37 4.69 33.78
N ASP A 8 -21.59 5.19 33.93
CA ASP A 8 -22.79 4.52 33.42
C ASP A 8 -22.97 4.88 31.94
N ILE A 9 -22.66 3.92 31.06
CA ILE A 9 -22.78 4.10 29.62
C ILE A 9 -24.14 3.57 29.20
N PRO A 10 -24.99 4.38 28.54
CA PRO A 10 -26.27 3.92 28.01
C PRO A 10 -26.11 2.67 27.14
N GLU A 11 -26.99 1.68 27.30
CA GLU A 11 -26.92 0.42 26.55
C GLU A 11 -26.92 0.63 25.03
N GLU A 12 -27.63 1.65 24.54
CA GLU A 12 -27.60 2.06 23.13
C GLU A 12 -26.19 2.42 22.66
N ARG A 13 -25.44 3.17 23.49
CA ARG A 13 -24.06 3.57 23.19
C ARG A 13 -23.10 2.38 23.26
N LYS A 14 -23.30 1.45 24.19
CA LYS A 14 -22.53 0.19 24.24
C LYS A 14 -22.76 -0.64 22.98
N GLN A 15 -24.00 -0.80 22.54
CA GLN A 15 -24.30 -1.52 21.30
C GLN A 15 -23.73 -0.84 20.06
N GLN A 16 -23.75 0.49 20.00
CA GLN A 16 -23.16 1.25 18.91
C GLN A 16 -21.63 1.09 18.86
N GLU A 17 -20.95 1.15 20.00
CA GLU A 17 -19.49 0.93 20.07
C GLU A 17 -19.11 -0.51 19.74
N LEU A 18 -19.89 -1.49 20.19
CA LEU A 18 -19.73 -2.90 19.80
C LEU A 18 -19.84 -3.05 18.29
N ARG A 19 -20.91 -2.52 17.66
CA ARG A 19 -21.08 -2.55 16.20
C ARG A 19 -19.91 -1.88 15.47
N ARG A 20 -19.44 -0.72 15.95
CA ARG A 20 -18.25 -0.05 15.40
C ARG A 20 -17.01 -0.93 15.50
N ALA A 21 -16.77 -1.56 16.64
CA ALA A 21 -15.65 -2.45 16.85
C ALA A 21 -15.73 -3.70 15.94
N THR A 22 -16.91 -4.30 15.79
CA THR A 22 -17.11 -5.46 14.91
C THR A 22 -16.89 -5.09 13.44
N ASN A 23 -17.40 -3.95 13.01
CA ASN A 23 -17.22 -3.44 11.64
C ASN A 23 -15.74 -3.18 11.33
N ARG A 24 -14.98 -2.60 12.28
CA ARG A 24 -13.53 -2.40 12.14
C ARG A 24 -12.75 -3.72 12.10
N ALA A 25 -13.13 -4.69 12.94
CA ALA A 25 -12.50 -6.01 12.95
C ALA A 25 -12.72 -6.77 11.64
N GLY A 26 -13.91 -6.64 11.03
CA GLY A 26 -14.21 -7.22 9.70
C GLY A 26 -13.46 -6.55 8.55
N ALA A 27 -13.16 -5.25 8.64
CA ALA A 27 -12.46 -4.49 7.61
C ALA A 27 -10.92 -4.64 7.65
N ALA A 28 -10.34 -4.90 8.82
CA ALA A 28 -8.90 -5.05 9.03
C ALA A 28 -8.20 -6.06 8.10
N PRO A 29 -8.70 -7.30 7.86
CA PRO A 29 -8.03 -8.25 6.97
C PRO A 29 -8.05 -7.81 5.50
N LEU A 30 -9.09 -7.11 5.06
CA LEU A 30 -9.20 -6.58 3.69
C LEU A 30 -8.21 -5.43 3.46
N LEU A 31 -8.08 -4.54 4.44
CA LEU A 31 -7.07 -3.47 4.46
C LEU A 31 -5.66 -4.06 4.38
N GLY A 32 -5.37 -5.08 5.20
CA GLY A 32 -4.07 -5.76 5.20
C GLY A 32 -3.74 -6.45 3.87
N ARG A 33 -4.71 -7.06 3.20
CA ARG A 33 -4.51 -7.67 1.87
C ARG A 33 -4.21 -6.62 0.81
N ARG A 34 -4.96 -5.51 0.78
CA ARG A 34 -4.74 -4.40 -0.16
C ARG A 34 -3.36 -3.77 0.02
N ALA A 35 -2.97 -3.51 1.26
CA ALA A 35 -1.64 -2.97 1.58
C ALA A 35 -0.51 -3.89 1.08
N ARG A 36 -0.64 -5.21 1.29
CA ARG A 36 0.34 -6.19 0.77
C ARG A 36 0.40 -6.20 -0.75
N LEU A 37 -0.74 -6.14 -1.44
CA LEU A 37 -0.76 -6.10 -2.91
C LEU A 37 -0.05 -4.84 -3.43
N LEU A 38 -0.31 -3.68 -2.84
CA LEU A 38 0.38 -2.44 -3.24
C LEU A 38 1.88 -2.50 -2.98
N ALA A 39 2.30 -3.07 -1.84
CA ALA A 39 3.72 -3.31 -1.56
C ALA A 39 4.37 -4.23 -2.61
N LEU A 40 3.69 -5.32 -3.00
CA LEU A 40 4.19 -6.22 -4.04
C LEU A 40 4.31 -5.53 -5.41
N VAL A 41 3.32 -4.71 -5.79
CA VAL A 41 3.36 -3.94 -7.04
C VAL A 41 4.51 -2.92 -7.00
N CYS A 42 4.73 -2.25 -5.86
CA CYS A 42 5.86 -1.34 -5.68
C CYS A 42 7.21 -2.06 -5.85
N CYS A 43 7.38 -3.22 -5.19
CA CYS A 43 8.58 -4.04 -5.36
C CYS A 43 8.77 -4.51 -6.80
N ALA A 44 7.68 -4.90 -7.49
CA ALA A 44 7.74 -5.32 -8.89
C ALA A 44 8.25 -4.18 -9.79
N TRP A 45 7.81 -2.94 -9.57
CA TRP A 45 8.32 -1.79 -10.32
C TRP A 45 9.81 -1.55 -10.11
N LEU A 46 10.28 -1.65 -8.86
CA LEU A 46 11.71 -1.52 -8.54
C LEU A 46 12.54 -2.61 -9.23
N LEU A 47 12.09 -3.87 -9.15
CA LEU A 47 12.77 -4.98 -9.81
C LEU A 47 12.79 -4.81 -11.33
N LEU A 48 11.70 -4.33 -11.93
CA LEU A 48 11.64 -4.04 -13.35
C LEU A 48 12.61 -2.91 -13.73
N GLY A 49 12.68 -1.85 -12.93
CA GLY A 49 13.67 -0.78 -13.10
C GLY A 49 15.11 -1.28 -13.04
N PHE A 50 15.46 -2.11 -12.05
CA PHE A 50 16.78 -2.74 -11.97
C PHE A 50 17.06 -3.68 -13.15
N GLY A 51 16.05 -4.43 -13.61
CA GLY A 51 16.16 -5.29 -14.79
C GLY A 51 16.47 -4.49 -16.06
N LEU A 52 15.76 -3.37 -16.27
CA LEU A 52 16.01 -2.45 -17.39
C LEU A 52 17.38 -1.78 -17.29
N LEU A 53 17.81 -1.41 -16.09
CA LEU A 53 19.14 -0.84 -15.87
C LEU A 53 20.23 -1.87 -16.20
N GLY A 54 20.08 -3.10 -15.73
CA GLY A 54 20.99 -4.20 -16.06
C GLY A 54 21.01 -4.49 -17.56
N LEU A 55 19.85 -4.46 -18.23
CA LEU A 55 19.72 -4.60 -19.67
C LEU A 55 20.47 -3.48 -20.41
N ALA A 56 20.34 -2.22 -19.97
CA ALA A 56 21.03 -1.09 -20.57
C ALA A 56 22.56 -1.29 -20.61
N PHE A 57 23.13 -1.90 -19.56
CA PHE A 57 24.57 -2.21 -19.52
C PHE A 57 24.99 -3.40 -20.40
N HIS A 58 24.06 -4.29 -20.77
CA HIS A 58 24.35 -5.44 -21.63
C HIS A 58 24.12 -5.14 -23.12
N LEU A 59 23.42 -4.05 -23.45
CA LEU A 59 23.18 -3.63 -24.82
C LEU A 59 24.41 -2.94 -25.41
N THR A 60 24.80 -3.35 -26.61
CA THR A 60 25.92 -2.78 -27.36
C THR A 60 25.49 -1.64 -28.28
N ASP A 61 24.22 -1.61 -28.67
CA ASP A 61 23.63 -0.52 -29.44
C ASP A 61 23.34 0.68 -28.51
N SER A 62 23.89 1.85 -28.86
CA SER A 62 23.82 3.05 -28.03
C SER A 62 22.40 3.56 -27.83
N ASP A 63 21.57 3.49 -28.86
CA ASP A 63 20.22 4.04 -28.83
C ASP A 63 19.32 3.15 -27.96
N GLN A 64 19.46 1.82 -28.11
CA GLN A 64 18.74 0.87 -27.28
C GLN A 64 19.21 0.92 -25.82
N ALA A 65 20.51 1.03 -25.57
CA ALA A 65 21.06 1.16 -24.23
C ALA A 65 20.54 2.43 -23.53
N GLN A 66 20.54 3.57 -24.24
CA GLN A 66 20.01 4.82 -23.72
C GLN A 66 18.50 4.74 -23.45
N ALA A 67 17.73 4.14 -24.36
CA ALA A 67 16.29 3.93 -24.17
C ALA A 67 16.01 3.04 -22.94
N ALA A 68 16.74 1.94 -22.78
CA ALA A 68 16.62 1.04 -21.63
C ALA A 68 16.99 1.76 -20.31
N PHE A 69 18.04 2.59 -20.31
CA PHE A 69 18.44 3.36 -19.15
C PHE A 69 17.38 4.40 -18.73
N LEU A 70 16.85 5.16 -19.68
CA LEU A 70 15.80 6.14 -19.41
C LEU A 70 14.50 5.45 -18.95
N ALA A 71 14.15 4.33 -19.57
CA ALA A 71 13.02 3.51 -19.14
C ALA A 71 13.24 2.99 -17.72
N ALA A 72 14.46 2.56 -17.35
CA ALA A 72 14.78 2.11 -16.00
C ALA A 72 14.55 3.21 -14.95
N ILE A 73 15.00 4.45 -15.23
CA ILE A 73 14.76 5.59 -14.35
C ILE A 73 13.27 5.89 -14.23
N LEU A 74 12.57 5.96 -15.36
CA LEU A 74 11.14 6.31 -15.38
C LEU A 74 10.31 5.26 -14.65
N VAL A 75 10.50 3.98 -14.95
CA VAL A 75 9.75 2.87 -14.38
C VAL A 75 10.12 2.66 -12.91
N GLY A 76 11.43 2.66 -12.61
CA GLY A 76 11.96 2.42 -11.26
C GLY A 76 11.65 3.52 -10.26
N ASN A 77 11.35 4.75 -10.70
CA ASN A 77 10.93 5.84 -9.80
C ASN A 77 9.44 6.16 -9.93
N GLY A 78 8.92 6.24 -11.15
CA GLY A 78 7.53 6.59 -11.43
C GLY A 78 6.55 5.51 -10.98
N GLY A 79 6.87 4.24 -11.18
CA GLY A 79 6.07 3.11 -10.70
C GLY A 79 5.89 3.13 -9.18
N PRO A 80 6.97 3.16 -8.39
CA PRO A 80 6.89 3.27 -6.93
C PRO A 80 6.15 4.52 -6.45
N ALA A 81 6.48 5.69 -7.01
CA ALA A 81 5.80 6.94 -6.65
C ALA A 81 4.29 6.85 -6.87
N TRP A 82 3.86 6.33 -8.02
CA TRP A 82 2.44 6.11 -8.32
C TRP A 82 1.78 5.12 -7.34
N THR A 83 2.43 4.00 -7.02
CA THR A 83 1.90 3.04 -6.05
C THR A 83 1.76 3.62 -4.65
N LEU A 84 2.67 4.50 -4.23
CA LEU A 84 2.60 5.20 -2.94
C LEU A 84 1.45 6.22 -2.91
N VAL A 85 1.24 6.96 -4.00
CA VAL A 85 0.08 7.86 -4.14
C VAL A 85 -1.24 7.08 -4.03
N LEU A 86 -1.33 5.93 -4.73
CA LEU A 86 -2.49 5.04 -4.62
C LEU A 86 -2.68 4.49 -3.21
N ALA A 87 -1.60 4.10 -2.53
CA ALA A 87 -1.67 3.62 -1.15
C ALA A 87 -2.22 4.71 -0.23
N HIS A 88 -1.71 5.93 -0.31
CA HIS A 88 -2.17 7.07 0.48
C HIS A 88 -3.64 7.40 0.20
N TRP A 89 -4.02 7.47 -1.07
CA TRP A 89 -5.40 7.75 -1.46
C TRP A 89 -6.38 6.64 -1.04
N SER A 90 -5.96 5.38 -1.09
CA SER A 90 -6.78 4.24 -0.66
C SER A 90 -6.98 4.20 0.86
N ALA A 91 -5.97 4.59 1.63
CA ALA A 91 -6.05 4.66 3.09
C ALA A 91 -6.97 5.80 3.56
N ASN A 92 -7.05 6.89 2.81
CA ASN A 92 -7.88 8.05 3.16
C ASN A 92 -9.38 7.85 2.82
N GLN A 93 -9.73 6.76 2.13
CA GLN A 93 -11.12 6.41 1.77
C GLN A 93 -11.77 5.41 2.74
N THR A 94 -11.04 4.94 3.76
CA THR A 94 -11.50 3.93 4.74
C THR A 94 -11.47 4.50 6.15
#